data_AF-A0AAW0SIC3-F1
#
_entry.id   AF-A0AAW0SIC3-F1
#
_cell.length_a   1.000
_cell.length_b   1.000
_cell.length_c   1.000
_cell.angle_alpha   90.00
_cell.angle_beta   90.00
_cell.angle_gamma   90.00
#
_symmetry.space_group_name_H-M   'P 1'
#
loop_
_entity.id
_entity.type
_entity.pdbx_description
1 polymer ?
#
loop_
_entity_poly.entity_id
_entity_poly.type
_entity_poly.pdbx_seq_one_letter_code
_entity_poly.pdbx_strand_id
1 'polypeptide(L)' 'MKEILFAQRLADNEKKVRDRALKKLRKYLRLKSSNGPAISREDALKLWKGLFYCMYMADKPLVQVGVCVCVC' A
#
# COMPACT_ATOMS: atom_id res chain seq x y z
N MET A 1 -10.04 -13.47 4.79
CA MET A 1 -8.73 -13.94 4.27
C MET A 1 -8.17 -13.06 3.14
N LYS A 2 -9.00 -12.59 2.19
CA LYS A 2 -8.52 -11.79 1.04
C LYS A 2 -7.89 -10.44 1.45
N GLU A 3 -8.43 -9.80 2.49
CA GLU A 3 -8.00 -8.49 2.98
C GLU A 3 -6.63 -8.52 3.69
N ILE A 4 -6.31 -9.62 4.39
CA ILE A 4 -5.00 -9.84 5.02
C ILE A 4 -3.91 -9.96 3.96
N LEU A 5 -4.21 -10.65 2.85
CA LEU A 5 -3.27 -10.79 1.73
C LEU A 5 -2.96 -9.43 1.08
N PHE A 6 -3.96 -8.55 0.99
CA PHE A 6 -3.76 -7.18 0.53
C PHE A 6 -2.86 -6.39 1.50
N ALA A 7 -3.12 -6.46 2.80
CA ALA A 7 -2.31 -5.79 3.81
C ALA A 7 -0.83 -6.26 3.77
N GLN A 8 -0.59 -7.56 3.63
CA GLN A 8 0.76 -8.11 3.46
C GLN A 8 1.45 -7.60 2.19
N ARG A 9 0.77 -7.61 1.04
CA ARG A 9 1.32 -7.12 -0.24
C ARG A 9 1.55 -5.61 -0.27
N LEU A 10 0.81 -4.85 0.54
CA LEU A 10 1.02 -3.41 0.73
C LEU A 10 2.22 -3.12 1.63
N ALA A 11 2.47 -3.99 2.62
CA ALA A 11 3.63 -3.92 3.50
C ALA A 11 4.92 -4.51 2.91
N ASP A 12 4.89 -4.95 1.65
CA ASP A 12 6.03 -5.58 0.96
C ASP A 12 7.17 -4.56 0.71
N ASN A 13 8.42 -5.01 0.70
CA ASN A 13 9.59 -4.15 0.48
C ASN A 13 9.72 -3.73 -0.99
N GLU A 14 9.23 -4.52 -1.94
CA GLU A 14 9.32 -4.19 -3.35
C GLU A 14 8.30 -3.12 -3.77
N LYS A 15 8.79 -1.97 -4.25
CA LYS A 15 7.94 -0.87 -4.76
C LYS A 15 6.96 -1.36 -5.85
N LYS A 16 7.42 -2.21 -6.77
CA LYS A 16 6.59 -2.77 -7.85
C LYS A 16 5.44 -3.62 -7.30
N VAL A 17 5.67 -4.36 -6.22
CA VAL A 17 4.64 -5.19 -5.57
C VAL A 17 3.62 -4.29 -4.86
N ARG A 18 4.08 -3.27 -4.12
CA ARG A 18 3.21 -2.28 -3.46
C ARG A 18 2.30 -1.54 -4.44
N ASP A 19 2.85 -1.02 -5.53
CA ASP A 19 2.09 -0.30 -6.58
C ASP A 19 0.99 -1.19 -7.21
N ARG A 20 1.32 -2.45 -7.49
CA ARG A 20 0.35 -3.44 -8.01
C ARG A 20 -0.74 -3.75 -6.98
N ALA A 21 -0.36 -3.88 -5.70
CA ALA A 21 -1.29 -4.12 -4.61
C ALA A 21 -2.27 -2.95 -4.42
N LEU A 22 -1.78 -1.70 -4.47
CA LEU A 22 -2.58 -0.47 -4.43
C LEU A 22 -3.59 -0.41 -5.59
N LYS A 23 -3.15 -0.65 -6.83
CA LYS A 23 -4.06 -0.67 -8.00
C LYS A 23 -5.15 -1.72 -7.85
N LYS A 24 -4.81 -2.92 -7.38
CA LYS A 24 -5.78 -4.00 -7.12
C LYS A 24 -6.73 -3.64 -5.97
N LEU A 25 -6.23 -3.07 -4.88
CA LEU A 25 -7.05 -2.63 -3.75
C LEU A 25 -8.08 -1.59 -4.19
N ARG A 26 -7.66 -0.59 -4.98
CA ARG A 26 -8.54 0.47 -5.47
C ARG A 26 -9.65 -0.07 -6.37
N LYS A 27 -9.35 -1.07 -7.21
CA LYS A 27 -10.36 -1.79 -8.01
C LYS A 27 -11.31 -2.60 -7.12
N TYR A 28 -10.77 -3.31 -6.13
CA TYR A 28 -11.54 -4.10 -5.17
C TYR A 28 -12.52 -3.23 -4.36
N LEU A 29 -12.07 -2.09 -3.84
CA LEU A 29 -12.91 -1.15 -3.10
C LEU A 29 -14.06 -0.60 -3.97
N ARG A 30 -13.79 -0.26 -5.23
CA ARG A 30 -14.83 0.19 -6.18
C ARG A 30 -15.88 -0.90 -6.45
N LEU A 31 -15.44 -2.13 -6.70
CA LEU A 31 -16.35 -3.26 -6.91
C LEU A 31 -17.19 -3.56 -5.66
N LYS A 32 -16.57 -3.51 -4.48
CA LYS A 32 -17.23 -3.79 -3.20
C LYS A 32 -18.20 -2.67 -2.81
N SER A 33 -17.89 -1.42 -3.14
CA SER A 33 -18.79 -0.26 -2.96
C SER A 33 -19.99 -0.27 -3.91
N SER A 34 -19.88 -0.90 -5.08
CA SER A 34 -20.95 -0.93 -6.09
C SER A 34 -21.88 -2.13 -5.92
N ASN A 35 -21.33 -3.33 -5.64
CA ASN A 35 -22.05 -4.59 -5.82
C ASN A 35 -21.97 -5.53 -4.59
N GLY A 36 -21.46 -5.09 -3.44
CA GLY A 36 -21.21 -5.97 -2.30
C GLY A 36 -21.54 -5.37 -0.94
N PRO A 37 -21.61 -6.21 0.11
CA PRO A 37 -21.72 -5.75 1.48
C PRO A 37 -20.53 -4.86 1.84
N ALA A 38 -20.80 -3.82 2.62
CA ALA A 38 -19.77 -2.90 3.12
C ALA A 38 -18.61 -3.67 3.77
N ILE A 39 -17.39 -3.17 3.60
CA ILE A 39 -16.24 -3.71 4.33
C ILE A 39 -16.51 -3.62 5.83
N SER A 40 -16.36 -4.74 6.53
CA SER A 40 -16.37 -4.75 7.99
C SER A 40 -15.26 -3.86 8.52
N ARG A 41 -15.55 -3.10 9.58
CA ARG A 41 -14.63 -2.15 10.20
C ARG A 41 -13.27 -2.77 10.53
N GLU A 42 -13.25 -4.02 10.99
CA GLU A 42 -12.02 -4.75 11.32
C GLU A 42 -11.14 -5.00 10.10
N ASP A 43 -11.73 -5.30 8.94
CA ASP A 43 -10.98 -5.54 7.71
C ASP A 43 -10.50 -4.23 7.08
N ALA A 44 -11.27 -3.14 7.22
CA ALA A 44 -10.79 -1.79 6.90
C ALA A 44 -9.56 -1.43 7.73
N LEU A 45 -9.55 -1.71 9.03
CA LEU A 45 -8.41 -1.43 9.91
C LEU A 45 -7.16 -2.23 9.53
N LYS A 46 -7.31 -3.50 9.12
CA LYS A 46 -6.19 -4.32 8.63
C LYS A 46 -5.59 -3.75 7.34
N LEU A 47 -6.44 -3.33 6.40
CA LEU A 47 -6.00 -2.66 5.16
C LEU A 47 -5.31 -1.33 5.46
N TRP A 48 -5.84 -0.57 6.41
CA TRP A 48 -5.29 0.72 6.81
C TRP A 48 -3.91 0.58 7.47
N LYS A 49 -3.69 -0.45 8.30
CA LYS A 49 -2.35 -0.78 8.83
C LYS A 49 -1.35 -1.11 7.70
N GLY A 50 -1.76 -1.88 6.70
CA GLY A 50 -0.90 -2.18 5.54
C GLY A 50 -0.59 -0.93 4.69
N LEU A 51 -1.56 -0.04 4.51
CA LEU A 51 -1.39 1.25 3.83
C LEU A 51 -0.48 2.20 4.60
N PHE A 52 -0.64 2.29 5.91
CA PHE A 52 0.21 3.10 6.78
C PHE A 52 1.67 2.63 6.70
N TYR A 53 1.89 1.31 6.72
CA TYR A 53 3.23 0.74 6.56
C TYR A 53 3.81 0.99 5.15
N CYS A 54 2.97 0.91 4.10
CA CYS A 54 3.36 1.28 2.74
C CYS A 54 3.80 2.75 2.64
N MET A 55 3.11 3.66 3.33
CA MET A 55 3.46 5.09 3.38
C MET A 55 4.76 5.31 4.17
N TYR A 56 4.87 4.69 5.35
CA TYR A 56 6.08 4.73 6.17
C TYR A 56 7.33 4.20 5.45
N MET A 57 7.19 3.15 4.65
CA MET A 57 8.26 2.61 3.81
C MET A 57 8.53 3.40 2.53
N ALA A 58 7.62 4.31 2.12
CA ALA A 58 7.83 5.21 0.99
C ALA A 58 8.73 6.40 1.35
N ASP A 59 8.78 6.79 2.63
CA ASP A 59 9.68 7.81 3.20
C ASP A 59 11.11 7.29 3.44
N LYS A 60 11.63 6.42 2.58
CA LYS A 60 13.09 6.26 2.48
C LYS A 60 13.60 7.32 1.49
N PRO A 61 14.05 8.51 1.94
CA PRO A 61 14.85 9.36 1.08
C PRO A 61 16.00 8.50 0.57
N LEU A 62 16.26 8.59 -0.73
CA LEU A 62 17.42 7.97 -1.36
C LEU A 62 18.63 8.21 -0.45
N VAL A 63 19.17 7.13 0.12
CA VAL A 63 20.48 7.12 0.75
C VAL A 63 21.47 7.48 -0.36
N GLN A 64 21.71 8.77 -0.54
CA GLN A 64 22.70 9.30 -1.46
C GLN A 64 24.06 9.25 -0.76
N VAL A 65 24.55 8.03 -0.56
CA VAL A 65 25.97 7.79 -0.33
C VAL A 65 26.58 7.63 -1.70
N GLY A 66 27.12 8.71 -2.27
CA GLY A 66 28.02 8.51 -3.41
C GLY A 66 28.26 9.66 -4.37
N VAL A 67 27.42 10.69 -4.48
CA VAL A 67 27.73 11.80 -5.40
C VAL A 67 27.22 13.14 -4.87
N CYS A 68 28.19 13.96 -4.47
CA CYS A 68 28.11 15.42 -4.45
C CYS A 68 27.85 15.92 -5.88
N VAL A 69 26.59 16.21 -6.23
CA VAL A 69 26.16 17.12 -7.30
C VAL A 69 24.81 17.66 -6.80
N CYS A 70 24.78 18.82 -6.15
CA CYS A 70 24.69 20.15 -6.75
C CYS A 70 23.45 20.33 -7.64
N VAL A 71 22.81 21.49 -7.49
CA VAL A 71 21.64 22.02 -8.23
C VAL A 71 20.29 21.83 -7.52
N CYS A 72 19.98 22.90 -6.76
CA CYS A 72 18.69 23.57 -6.59
C CYS A 72 17.54 22.82 -5.91
#